data_AF-A0A6G1KVH2-F1
#
_entry.id   AF-A0A6G1KVH2-F1
#
_cell.length_a   1.000
_cell.length_b   1.000
_cell.length_c   1.000
_cell.angle_alpha   90.00
_cell.angle_beta   90.00
_cell.angle_gamma   90.00
#
_symmetry.space_group_name_H-M   'P 1'
#
loop_
_entity.id
_entity.type
_entity.pdbx_description
1 polymer ?
#
loop_
_entity_poly.entity_id
_entity_poly.type
_entity_poly.pdbx_seq_one_letter_code
_entity_poly.pdbx_strand_id
1 'polypeptide(L)'
;MFSVLFGISLALILQTCLASYGPNWGSGPVTPYEFNKDGTMVPDSKADTNNKIIFAQASIVLPKTPTGIDGVKGNCPIWLGMGTYHLPYGCLIQGIINHFPSSHDPKDACGDLGEDRWCITAFILSHNPNFWGENAVANTGQTVTATYTWITGTQDWRVDMAVDGEIVSTVTAEAGYANGFGFANECTTKPCGLLDAHEWFNVSLVLQDPNPKYDLTHGAKGWNAKGVTGGITTKDGGLTWTSEGIQIPAHTFVDI
;
A
#
# COMPACT_ATOMS: atom_id res chain seq x y z
N MET A 1 -18.14 54.08 -5.78
CA MET A 1 -17.22 53.76 -6.89
C MET A 1 -16.16 52.81 -6.37
N PHE A 2 -16.08 51.65 -7.00
CA PHE A 2 -15.07 50.58 -6.94
C PHE A 2 -14.82 49.81 -5.63
N SER A 3 -15.51 48.66 -5.56
CA SER A 3 -14.98 47.39 -5.06
C SER A 3 -13.64 47.04 -5.72
N VAL A 4 -12.72 46.46 -4.96
CA VAL A 4 -11.67 45.59 -5.49
C VAL A 4 -11.83 44.24 -4.78
N LEU A 5 -12.57 43.32 -5.43
CA LEU A 5 -12.47 41.90 -5.15
C LEU A 5 -11.08 41.45 -5.60
N PHE A 6 -10.20 41.09 -4.66
CA PHE A 6 -9.11 40.17 -4.98
C PHE A 6 -9.70 38.77 -5.02
N GLY A 7 -10.06 38.34 -6.23
CA GLY A 7 -10.34 36.95 -6.53
C GLY A 7 -9.07 36.13 -6.33
N ILE A 8 -8.97 35.47 -5.18
CA ILE A 8 -8.04 34.36 -5.03
C ILE A 8 -8.68 33.20 -5.80
N SER A 9 -8.08 32.93 -6.95
CA SER A 9 -8.30 31.80 -7.85
C SER A 9 -8.71 30.53 -7.10
N LEU A 10 -9.95 30.10 -7.32
CA LEU A 10 -10.57 28.83 -6.93
C LEU A 10 -9.98 27.63 -7.71
N ALA A 11 -8.66 27.57 -7.88
CA ALA A 11 -7.98 26.62 -8.77
C ALA A 11 -6.73 25.94 -8.18
N LEU A 12 -6.54 25.99 -6.87
CA LEU A 12 -5.47 25.23 -6.19
C LEU A 12 -6.10 24.53 -4.98
N ILE A 13 -5.69 23.28 -4.72
CA ILE A 13 -6.28 22.32 -3.77
C ILE A 13 -7.40 21.46 -4.39
N LEU A 14 -7.16 20.94 -5.60
CA LEU A 14 -7.63 19.59 -5.93
C LEU A 14 -6.55 18.65 -5.39
N GLN A 15 -6.61 18.36 -4.08
CA GLN A 15 -5.75 17.37 -3.44
C GLN A 15 -6.24 16.00 -3.94
N THR A 16 -5.71 15.64 -5.10
CA THR A 16 -5.99 14.38 -5.76
C THR A 16 -5.43 13.28 -4.88
N CYS A 17 -6.25 12.25 -4.71
CA CYS A 17 -5.90 11.02 -4.03
C CYS A 17 -4.86 10.30 -4.92
N LEU A 18 -3.61 10.80 -4.87
CA LEU A 18 -2.51 10.37 -5.72
C LEU A 18 -1.54 9.58 -4.85
N ALA A 19 -1.65 8.26 -4.93
CA ALA A 19 -0.50 7.41 -4.69
C ALA A 19 0.46 7.57 -5.89
N SER A 20 1.20 8.69 -5.94
CA SER A 20 2.23 8.93 -6.93
C SER A 20 3.59 9.20 -6.29
N TYR A 21 4.03 8.36 -5.36
CA TYR A 21 5.45 8.28 -4.98
C TYR A 21 5.95 6.86 -4.65
N GLY A 22 5.34 5.82 -5.21
CA GLY A 22 5.90 4.46 -5.13
C GLY A 22 7.08 4.28 -6.10
N PRO A 23 8.34 4.16 -5.64
CA PRO A 23 9.46 3.88 -6.51
C PRO A 23 9.37 2.43 -6.98
N ASN A 24 9.68 2.19 -8.26
CA ASN A 24 10.41 1.03 -8.80
C ASN A 24 10.01 -0.44 -8.50
N TRP A 25 9.31 -0.80 -7.42
CA TRP A 25 9.03 -2.16 -6.98
C TRP A 25 7.63 -2.22 -6.39
N GLY A 26 6.64 -2.44 -7.25
CA GLY A 26 5.32 -2.85 -6.82
C GLY A 26 4.75 -3.82 -7.82
N SER A 27 4.29 -4.96 -7.34
CA SER A 27 3.35 -5.77 -8.10
C SER A 27 2.00 -5.67 -7.42
N GLY A 28 1.05 -5.06 -8.13
CA GLY A 28 -0.36 -5.15 -7.83
C GLY A 28 -1.13 -5.11 -9.15
N PRO A 29 -2.32 -5.71 -9.24
CA PRO A 29 -3.34 -5.27 -10.17
C PRO A 29 -3.63 -3.79 -9.92
N VAL A 30 -3.30 -2.98 -10.92
CA VAL A 30 -4.26 -2.13 -11.62
C VAL A 30 -5.30 -1.46 -10.72
N THR A 31 -4.99 -0.25 -10.27
CA THR A 31 -6.05 0.77 -10.26
C THR A 31 -6.70 0.75 -11.64
N PRO A 32 -8.02 0.96 -11.81
CA PRO A 32 -8.65 0.95 -13.13
C PRO A 32 -8.13 2.04 -14.08
N TYR A 33 -7.05 2.72 -13.72
CA TYR A 33 -6.27 3.65 -14.50
C TYR A 33 -4.78 3.33 -14.38
N GLU A 34 -4.04 3.38 -15.49
CA GLU A 34 -2.57 3.45 -15.50
C GLU A 34 -2.13 4.91 -15.68
N PHE A 35 -0.93 5.23 -15.20
CA PHE A 35 -0.28 6.50 -15.52
C PHE A 35 0.51 6.38 -16.83
N ASN A 36 0.21 7.26 -17.78
CA ASN A 36 1.09 7.54 -18.91
C ASN A 36 2.40 8.15 -18.42
N LYS A 37 3.43 8.13 -19.29
CA LYS A 37 4.75 8.72 -19.00
C LYS A 37 4.69 10.22 -18.67
N ASP A 38 3.64 10.91 -19.10
CA ASP A 38 3.38 12.32 -18.85
C ASP A 38 2.57 12.57 -17.55
N GLY A 39 2.28 11.52 -16.78
CA GLY A 39 1.51 11.59 -15.54
C GLY A 39 -0.01 11.65 -15.76
N THR A 40 -0.50 11.53 -16.99
CA THR A 40 -1.96 11.44 -17.24
C THR A 40 -2.49 10.05 -16.93
N MET A 41 -3.69 9.97 -16.34
CA MET A 41 -4.36 8.70 -16.04
C MET A 41 -5.20 8.24 -17.23
N VAL A 42 -5.05 6.98 -17.63
CA VAL A 42 -5.87 6.34 -18.67
C VAL A 42 -6.48 5.06 -18.14
N PRO A 43 -7.75 4.73 -18.46
CA PRO A 43 -8.36 3.49 -18.00
C PRO A 43 -7.49 2.28 -18.33
N ASP A 44 -7.18 1.45 -17.35
CA ASP A 44 -6.49 0.19 -17.60
C ASP A 44 -7.50 -0.83 -18.11
N SER A 45 -7.35 -1.19 -19.38
CA SER A 45 -8.14 -2.22 -20.05
C SER A 45 -8.10 -3.61 -19.41
N LYS A 46 -7.15 -3.87 -18.49
CA LYS A 46 -7.00 -5.14 -17.76
C LYS A 46 -7.70 -5.13 -16.40
N ALA A 47 -8.16 -3.97 -15.93
CA ALA A 47 -8.89 -3.88 -14.67
C ALA A 47 -10.24 -4.60 -14.76
N ASP A 48 -10.52 -5.48 -13.80
CA ASP A 48 -11.89 -5.95 -13.62
C ASP A 48 -12.66 -4.90 -12.81
N THR A 49 -13.43 -4.06 -13.49
CA THR A 49 -14.27 -3.02 -12.85
C THR A 49 -15.62 -3.55 -12.41
N ASN A 50 -15.96 -4.80 -12.74
CA ASN A 50 -17.26 -5.40 -12.45
C ASN A 50 -17.23 -6.33 -11.24
N ASN A 51 -16.05 -6.70 -10.78
CA ASN A 51 -15.82 -7.52 -9.61
C ASN A 51 -15.01 -6.75 -8.57
N LYS A 52 -15.12 -7.15 -7.31
CA LYS A 52 -14.37 -6.52 -6.22
C LYS A 52 -13.78 -7.55 -5.29
N ILE A 53 -12.67 -7.18 -4.68
CA ILE A 53 -12.16 -7.88 -3.51
C ILE A 53 -13.07 -7.53 -2.35
N ILE A 54 -13.45 -8.52 -1.54
CA ILE A 54 -14.22 -8.34 -0.30
C ILE A 54 -13.43 -8.73 0.95
N PHE A 55 -12.34 -9.46 0.77
CA PHE A 55 -11.40 -9.80 1.83
C PHE A 55 -10.01 -9.92 1.24
N ALA A 56 -9.00 -9.43 1.97
CA ALA A 56 -7.60 -9.69 1.68
C ALA A 56 -6.82 -9.86 2.98
N GLN A 57 -5.78 -10.70 2.95
CA GLN A 57 -4.84 -10.87 4.04
C GLN A 57 -3.45 -11.20 3.50
N ALA A 58 -2.42 -10.72 4.18
CA ALA A 58 -1.05 -11.18 4.00
C ALA A 58 -0.23 -10.91 5.27
N SER A 59 0.82 -11.71 5.47
CA SER A 59 1.77 -11.60 6.58
C SER A 59 3.18 -11.39 6.06
N ILE A 60 4.01 -10.73 6.87
CA ILE A 60 5.45 -10.53 6.63
C ILE A 60 6.20 -10.72 7.93
N VAL A 61 7.37 -11.36 7.87
CA VAL A 61 8.33 -11.31 8.98
C VAL A 61 9.14 -10.04 8.78
N LEU A 62 9.12 -9.14 9.76
CA LEU A 62 9.76 -7.84 9.64
C LEU A 62 11.25 -8.01 9.29
N PRO A 63 11.70 -7.51 8.13
CA PRO A 63 13.10 -7.59 7.77
C PRO A 63 13.93 -6.68 8.67
N LYS A 64 15.26 -6.79 8.55
CA LYS A 64 16.13 -5.78 9.13
C LYS A 64 15.74 -4.42 8.56
N THR A 65 15.76 -3.40 9.42
CA THR A 65 15.56 -2.03 8.98
C THR A 65 16.61 -1.66 7.93
N PRO A 66 16.34 -0.66 7.08
CA PRO A 66 17.29 -0.28 6.05
C PRO A 66 18.66 0.15 6.63
N THR A 67 19.75 -0.43 6.14
CA THR A 67 21.12 -0.18 6.62
C THR A 67 22.09 0.19 5.49
N GLY A 68 23.34 0.50 5.83
CA GLY A 68 24.45 0.46 4.86
C GLY A 68 24.69 1.71 4.03
N ILE A 69 24.09 2.85 4.38
CA ILE A 69 24.45 4.17 3.83
C ILE A 69 24.55 5.17 4.99
N ASP A 70 25.70 5.82 5.14
CA ASP A 70 25.85 6.96 6.05
C ASP A 70 24.83 8.04 5.65
N GLY A 71 23.97 8.44 6.59
CA GLY A 71 22.98 9.48 6.37
C GLY A 71 21.74 9.04 5.58
N VAL A 72 21.10 7.93 5.96
CA VAL A 72 19.69 7.62 5.60
C VAL A 72 18.84 8.86 5.89
N LYS A 73 18.15 9.40 4.86
CA LYS A 73 17.37 10.64 4.95
C LYS A 73 15.86 10.45 4.86
N GLY A 74 15.43 9.35 4.23
CA GLY A 74 14.03 9.12 3.93
C GLY A 74 13.39 8.04 4.77
N ASN A 75 12.07 8.11 4.81
CA ASN A 75 11.24 7.06 5.36
C ASN A 75 11.19 5.92 4.36
N CYS A 76 11.27 4.69 4.87
CA CYS A 76 11.19 3.49 4.06
C CYS A 76 9.93 2.71 4.43
N PRO A 77 8.76 3.07 3.84
CA PRO A 77 7.56 2.31 4.04
C PRO A 77 7.58 1.07 3.15
N ILE A 78 7.31 -0.06 3.77
CA ILE A 78 6.88 -1.30 3.14
C ILE A 78 5.37 -1.33 3.34
N TRP A 79 4.63 -1.47 2.26
CA TRP A 79 3.18 -1.57 2.37
C TRP A 79 2.64 -2.66 1.49
N LEU A 80 1.50 -3.17 1.94
CA LEU A 80 0.59 -4.01 1.17
C LEU A 80 -0.78 -3.35 1.25
N GLY A 81 -1.58 -3.49 0.21
CA GLY A 81 -2.85 -2.80 0.17
C GLY A 81 -3.59 -2.96 -1.14
N MET A 82 -4.69 -2.24 -1.25
CA MET A 82 -5.59 -2.33 -2.38
C MET A 82 -5.96 -0.95 -2.91
N GLY A 83 -5.79 -0.77 -4.22
CA GLY A 83 -6.35 0.38 -4.91
C GLY A 83 -7.86 0.25 -4.93
N THR A 84 -8.54 1.32 -4.56
CA THR A 84 -10.01 1.39 -4.61
C THR A 84 -10.48 2.38 -5.63
N TYR A 85 -11.69 2.16 -6.11
CA TYR A 85 -12.37 3.03 -7.05
C TYR A 85 -13.54 3.76 -6.36
N HIS A 86 -13.47 5.09 -6.41
CA HIS A 86 -14.59 6.00 -6.15
C HIS A 86 -14.61 7.01 -7.30
N LEU A 87 -15.74 7.27 -7.95
CA LEU A 87 -15.77 8.35 -8.95
C LEU A 87 -15.80 9.71 -8.21
N PRO A 88 -14.89 10.66 -8.48
CA PRO A 88 -13.93 10.72 -9.59
C PRO A 88 -12.45 10.40 -9.24
N TYR A 89 -12.11 9.90 -8.04
CA TYR A 89 -10.73 9.62 -7.61
C TYR A 89 -10.54 8.20 -7.04
N GLY A 90 -9.49 7.50 -7.49
CA GLY A 90 -9.07 6.25 -6.86
C GLY A 90 -8.49 6.51 -5.47
N CYS A 91 -8.86 5.69 -4.49
CA CYS A 91 -8.36 5.76 -3.11
C CYS A 91 -7.45 4.55 -2.83
N LEU A 92 -6.92 4.43 -1.61
CA LEU A 92 -5.96 3.37 -1.27
C LEU A 92 -6.14 2.92 0.18
N ILE A 93 -6.29 1.61 0.39
CA ILE A 93 -6.42 0.96 1.72
C ILE A 93 -5.17 0.13 1.94
N GLN A 94 -4.44 0.35 3.04
CA GLN A 94 -3.11 -0.22 3.22
C GLN A 94 -2.80 -0.53 4.68
N GLY A 95 -1.99 -1.56 4.86
CA GLY A 95 -1.16 -1.76 6.03
C GLY A 95 0.23 -1.18 5.75
N ILE A 96 0.64 -0.20 6.55
CA ILE A 96 1.94 0.46 6.42
C ILE A 96 2.87 -0.06 7.51
N ILE A 97 4.05 -0.51 7.09
CA ILE A 97 5.18 -0.91 7.93
C ILE A 97 6.31 0.04 7.59
N ASN A 98 6.55 1.04 8.42
CA ASN A 98 7.47 2.12 8.10
C ASN A 98 8.67 2.14 9.02
N HIS A 99 9.83 2.45 8.45
CA HIS A 99 11.01 2.82 9.21
C HIS A 99 11.35 4.28 8.94
N PHE A 100 11.56 5.04 10.01
CA PHE A 100 11.95 6.44 9.97
C PHE A 100 13.44 6.56 10.27
N PRO A 101 14.17 7.47 9.59
CA PRO A 101 15.55 7.73 9.96
C PRO A 101 15.63 8.31 11.37
N SER A 102 16.73 8.07 12.09
CA SER A 102 16.95 8.58 13.46
C SER A 102 16.92 10.11 13.57
N SER A 103 17.02 10.84 12.45
CA SER A 103 16.89 12.30 12.37
C SER A 103 15.45 12.79 12.17
N HIS A 104 14.46 11.89 12.11
CA HIS A 104 13.03 12.25 11.97
C HIS A 104 12.48 12.90 13.27
N ASP A 105 11.44 13.72 13.18
CA ASP A 105 10.93 14.43 14.36
C ASP A 105 10.38 13.39 15.35
N PRO A 106 10.84 13.36 16.62
CA PRO A 106 10.31 12.43 17.63
C PRO A 106 8.81 12.62 17.91
N LYS A 107 8.17 13.68 17.37
CA LYS A 107 6.72 13.90 17.39
C LYS A 107 5.97 13.21 16.24
N ASP A 108 6.66 12.62 15.28
CA ASP A 108 6.07 11.86 14.18
C ASP A 108 5.57 10.48 14.65
N ALA A 109 4.87 9.77 13.76
CA ALA A 109 4.31 8.45 14.05
C ALA A 109 5.38 7.49 14.61
N CYS A 110 5.14 6.93 15.80
CA CYS A 110 6.03 6.04 16.55
C CYS A 110 7.37 6.62 17.09
N GLY A 111 7.71 7.89 16.83
CA GLY A 111 8.93 8.53 17.35
C GLY A 111 10.23 7.89 16.85
N ASP A 112 11.30 7.96 17.66
CA ASP A 112 12.61 7.37 17.34
C ASP A 112 12.56 5.83 17.45
N LEU A 113 12.71 5.17 16.30
CA LEU A 113 12.68 3.72 16.15
C LEU A 113 14.05 3.05 16.33
N GLY A 114 15.16 3.79 16.41
CA GLY A 114 16.50 3.18 16.42
C GLY A 114 16.80 2.41 15.13
N GLU A 115 17.54 1.31 15.21
CA GLU A 115 17.99 0.53 14.04
C GLU A 115 17.26 -0.83 13.87
N ASP A 116 16.36 -1.20 14.77
CA ASP A 116 15.77 -2.54 14.80
C ASP A 116 14.25 -2.57 14.89
N ARG A 117 13.59 -1.40 14.85
CA ARG A 117 12.13 -1.28 15.00
C ARG A 117 11.45 -0.64 13.79
N TRP A 118 10.18 -0.99 13.66
CA TRP A 118 9.24 -0.57 12.63
C TRP A 118 8.00 0.05 13.26
N CYS A 119 7.44 1.07 12.61
CA CYS A 119 6.14 1.63 12.93
C CYS A 119 5.07 0.94 12.09
N ILE A 120 4.04 0.43 12.75
CA ILE A 120 2.95 -0.35 12.17
C ILE A 120 1.68 0.48 12.25
N THR A 121 1.03 0.70 11.11
CA THR A 121 -0.15 1.55 11.03
C THR A 121 -1.13 1.04 9.98
N ALA A 122 -2.41 0.92 10.34
CA ALA A 122 -3.49 0.73 9.40
C ALA A 122 -3.87 2.09 8.78
N PHE A 123 -4.04 2.15 7.46
CA PHE A 123 -4.19 3.42 6.75
C PHE A 123 -5.23 3.34 5.62
N ILE A 124 -6.03 4.40 5.49
CA ILE A 124 -6.92 4.63 4.35
C ILE A 124 -6.64 6.02 3.80
N LEU A 125 -6.06 6.06 2.60
CA LEU A 125 -6.01 7.25 1.78
C LEU A 125 -7.40 7.49 1.20
N SER A 126 -8.00 8.64 1.49
CA SER A 126 -9.28 9.07 0.92
C SER A 126 -9.13 10.50 0.37
N HIS A 127 -10.14 11.00 -0.34
CA HIS A 127 -10.04 12.32 -0.98
C HIS A 127 -9.83 13.43 0.05
N ASN A 128 -10.57 13.39 1.16
CA ASN A 128 -10.37 14.22 2.36
C ASN A 128 -11.42 13.81 3.43
N PRO A 129 -11.06 13.45 4.68
CA PRO A 129 -9.70 13.30 5.22
C PRO A 129 -9.11 11.91 4.95
N ASN A 130 -7.81 11.76 5.18
CA ASN A 130 -7.19 10.44 5.32
C ASN A 130 -7.51 9.87 6.70
N PHE A 131 -7.58 8.54 6.81
CA PHE A 131 -7.86 7.85 8.06
C PHE A 131 -6.67 7.00 8.48
N TRP A 132 -6.34 7.09 9.76
CA TRP A 132 -5.21 6.42 10.38
C TRP A 132 -5.72 5.59 11.55
N GLY A 133 -5.20 4.38 11.69
CA GLY A 133 -5.30 3.61 12.93
C GLY A 133 -4.29 4.09 13.96
N GLU A 134 -4.29 3.43 15.12
CA GLU A 134 -3.27 3.64 16.14
C GLU A 134 -1.89 3.24 15.60
N ASN A 135 -0.85 3.97 16.03
CA ASN A 135 0.52 3.63 15.67
C ASN A 135 1.06 2.64 16.71
N ALA A 136 1.73 1.59 16.23
CA ALA A 136 2.37 0.61 17.09
C ALA A 136 3.81 0.35 16.67
N VAL A 137 4.65 -0.04 17.63
CA VAL A 137 6.05 -0.36 17.37
C VAL A 137 6.23 -1.87 17.39
N ALA A 138 6.94 -2.39 16.39
CA ALA A 138 7.31 -3.80 16.29
C ALA A 138 8.81 -3.94 15.99
N ASN A 139 9.42 -5.01 16.47
CA ASN A 139 10.83 -5.32 16.27
C ASN A 139 11.04 -6.16 15.01
N THR A 140 12.21 -6.02 14.41
CA THR A 140 12.72 -6.93 13.39
C THR A 140 12.53 -8.40 13.83
N GLY A 141 12.07 -9.24 12.90
CA GLY A 141 11.81 -10.66 13.15
C GLY A 141 10.41 -10.98 13.72
N GLN A 142 9.65 -9.99 14.19
CA GLN A 142 8.24 -10.21 14.52
C GLN A 142 7.38 -10.35 13.26
N THR A 143 6.26 -11.06 13.38
CA THR A 143 5.33 -11.24 12.26
C THR A 143 4.29 -10.13 12.27
N VAL A 144 4.13 -9.43 11.15
CA VAL A 144 3.05 -8.47 10.94
C VAL A 144 2.04 -9.05 9.96
N THR A 145 0.75 -8.96 10.29
CA THR A 145 -0.34 -9.39 9.41
C THR A 145 -1.27 -8.22 9.14
N ALA A 146 -1.51 -7.92 7.87
CA ALA A 146 -2.52 -6.96 7.44
C ALA A 146 -3.77 -7.72 6.99
N THR A 147 -4.93 -7.35 7.52
CA THR A 147 -6.24 -7.91 7.13
C THR A 147 -7.17 -6.79 6.69
N TYR A 148 -7.81 -6.98 5.54
CA TYR A 148 -8.73 -6.02 4.93
C TYR A 148 -10.08 -6.69 4.77
N THR A 149 -11.12 -6.08 5.34
CA THR A 149 -12.48 -6.63 5.32
C THR A 149 -13.46 -5.60 4.78
N TRP A 150 -14.19 -5.98 3.74
CA TRP A 150 -15.33 -5.21 3.26
C TRP A 150 -16.50 -5.33 4.22
N ILE A 151 -17.07 -4.20 4.64
CA ILE A 151 -18.25 -4.19 5.50
C ILE A 151 -19.50 -4.27 4.63
N THR A 152 -20.20 -5.40 4.69
CA THR A 152 -21.37 -5.65 3.83
C THR A 152 -22.49 -4.67 4.13
N GLY A 153 -23.08 -4.10 3.07
CA GLY A 153 -24.15 -3.11 3.18
C GLY A 153 -23.66 -1.68 3.39
N THR A 154 -22.35 -1.47 3.55
CA THR A 154 -21.72 -0.13 3.55
C THR A 154 -20.76 0.00 2.36
N GLN A 155 -20.04 1.13 2.28
CA GLN A 155 -18.88 1.29 1.39
C GLN A 155 -17.55 1.33 2.15
N ASP A 156 -17.58 0.81 3.38
CA ASP A 156 -16.47 0.90 4.32
C ASP A 156 -15.55 -0.31 4.22
N TRP A 157 -14.28 -0.03 4.41
CA TRP A 157 -13.24 -1.02 4.64
C TRP A 157 -12.78 -0.94 6.08
N ARG A 158 -12.65 -2.12 6.71
CA ARG A 158 -11.89 -2.29 7.95
C ARG A 158 -10.51 -2.81 7.60
N VAL A 159 -9.47 -2.13 8.08
CA VAL A 159 -8.08 -2.57 7.99
C VAL A 159 -7.57 -2.83 9.40
N ASP A 160 -7.13 -4.05 9.66
CA ASP A 160 -6.49 -4.45 10.91
C ASP A 160 -5.03 -4.80 10.63
N MET A 161 -4.12 -4.25 11.43
CA MET A 161 -2.72 -4.67 11.51
C MET A 161 -2.50 -5.41 12.82
N ALA A 162 -1.91 -6.59 12.74
CA ALA A 162 -1.56 -7.40 13.90
C ALA A 162 -0.06 -7.67 13.97
N VAL A 163 0.52 -7.65 15.17
CA VAL A 163 1.90 -8.05 15.46
C VAL A 163 1.85 -9.33 16.29
N ASP A 164 2.48 -10.40 15.81
CA ASP A 164 2.48 -11.74 16.43
C ASP A 164 1.07 -12.25 16.82
N GLY A 165 0.07 -11.85 16.02
CA GLY A 165 -1.33 -12.25 16.19
C GLY A 165 -2.19 -11.30 17.05
N GLU A 166 -1.60 -10.29 17.68
CA GLU A 166 -2.34 -9.26 18.41
C GLU A 166 -2.62 -8.04 17.52
N ILE A 167 -3.88 -7.62 17.40
CA ILE A 167 -4.25 -6.42 16.64
C ILE A 167 -3.73 -5.18 17.37
N VAL A 168 -2.88 -4.41 16.69
CA VAL A 168 -2.23 -3.20 17.23
C VAL A 168 -2.64 -1.91 16.53
N SER A 169 -3.30 -2.01 15.37
CA SER A 169 -3.82 -0.86 14.64
C SER A 169 -5.07 -1.26 13.88
N THR A 170 -6.13 -0.48 14.01
CA THR A 170 -7.38 -0.65 13.27
C THR A 170 -7.83 0.69 12.72
N VAL A 171 -8.29 0.70 11.48
CA VAL A 171 -9.02 1.83 10.89
C VAL A 171 -10.24 1.31 10.15
N THR A 172 -11.33 2.08 10.18
CA THR A 172 -12.53 1.80 9.40
C THR A 172 -13.05 3.09 8.78
N ALA A 173 -13.16 3.11 7.46
CA ALA A 173 -13.70 4.26 6.73
C ALA A 173 -14.17 3.86 5.33
N GLU A 174 -14.98 4.74 4.73
CA GLU A 174 -15.39 4.64 3.33
C GLU A 174 -14.17 4.82 2.41
N ALA A 175 -13.94 3.84 1.53
CA ALA A 175 -12.86 3.90 0.55
C ALA A 175 -13.29 3.50 -0.87
N GLY A 176 -14.56 3.13 -1.08
CA GLY A 176 -15.04 2.60 -2.36
C GLY A 176 -14.63 1.15 -2.62
N TYR A 177 -14.80 0.69 -3.86
CA TYR A 177 -14.61 -0.73 -4.18
C TYR A 177 -13.16 -1.05 -4.50
N ALA A 178 -12.59 -2.05 -3.83
CA ALA A 178 -11.24 -2.54 -4.09
C ALA A 178 -11.24 -3.53 -5.24
N ASN A 179 -10.35 -3.35 -6.21
CA ASN A 179 -10.17 -4.25 -7.34
C ASN A 179 -8.70 -4.62 -7.57
N GLY A 180 -7.77 -3.78 -7.11
CA GLY A 180 -6.35 -4.05 -7.13
C GLY A 180 -5.81 -4.52 -5.79
N PHE A 181 -4.89 -5.49 -5.76
CA PHE A 181 -4.15 -5.92 -4.58
C PHE A 181 -2.64 -5.96 -4.81
N GLY A 182 -1.86 -5.15 -4.12
CA GLY A 182 -0.43 -5.11 -4.32
C GLY A 182 0.38 -4.74 -3.11
N PHE A 183 1.68 -4.68 -3.32
CA PHE A 183 2.66 -4.24 -2.34
C PHE A 183 3.62 -3.26 -2.98
N ALA A 184 4.28 -2.45 -2.16
CA ALA A 184 5.46 -1.71 -2.59
C ALA A 184 6.43 -1.46 -1.45
N ASN A 185 7.67 -1.18 -1.84
CA ASN A 185 8.70 -0.63 -0.99
C ASN A 185 9.02 0.77 -1.48
N GLU A 186 8.93 1.76 -0.60
CA GLU A 186 9.19 3.15 -0.97
C GLU A 186 10.39 3.76 -0.26
N CYS A 187 10.78 4.92 -0.76
CA CYS A 187 11.78 5.78 -0.16
C CYS A 187 11.32 7.21 -0.41
N THR A 188 10.78 7.86 0.63
CA THR A 188 10.16 9.18 0.50
C THR A 188 11.18 10.26 0.12
N THR A 189 12.41 10.12 0.64
CA THR A 189 13.56 10.97 0.31
C THR A 189 14.81 10.11 0.23
N LYS A 190 15.49 10.10 -0.90
CA LYS A 190 16.72 9.31 -1.02
C LYS A 190 17.90 9.99 -0.28
N PRO A 191 18.86 9.20 0.24
CA PRO A 191 18.89 7.73 0.25
C PRO A 191 18.08 7.13 1.42
N CYS A 192 17.59 5.90 1.23
CA CYS A 192 16.97 5.10 2.30
C CYS A 192 17.80 3.87 2.71
N GLY A 193 18.98 3.64 2.12
CA GLY A 193 19.81 2.47 2.46
C GLY A 193 19.42 1.20 1.69
N LEU A 194 19.99 0.08 2.13
CA LEU A 194 19.67 -1.28 1.70
C LEU A 194 18.48 -1.80 2.50
N LEU A 195 17.36 -2.06 1.83
CA LEU A 195 16.28 -2.88 2.35
C LEU A 195 16.55 -4.34 1.97
N ASP A 196 16.66 -5.21 2.97
CA ASP A 196 16.90 -6.64 2.76
C ASP A 196 15.72 -7.32 2.04
N ALA A 197 16.02 -8.46 1.41
CA ALA A 197 15.00 -9.30 0.80
C ALA A 197 14.01 -9.77 1.87
N HIS A 198 12.73 -9.84 1.51
CA HIS A 198 11.65 -10.23 2.41
C HIS A 198 10.51 -10.89 1.64
N GLU A 199 9.56 -11.45 2.36
CA GLU A 199 8.48 -12.24 1.79
C GLU A 199 7.14 -11.84 2.40
N TRP A 200 6.12 -11.74 1.53
CA TRP A 200 4.73 -11.77 1.94
C TRP A 200 4.20 -13.20 1.83
N PHE A 201 3.76 -13.77 2.94
CA PHE A 201 3.22 -15.13 3.05
C PHE A 201 1.79 -15.12 3.60
N ASN A 202 1.13 -16.27 3.63
CA ASN A 202 -0.29 -16.40 4.00
C ASN A 202 -1.21 -15.44 3.21
N VAL A 203 -0.88 -15.23 1.93
CA VAL A 203 -1.64 -14.31 1.08
C VAL A 203 -2.96 -14.98 0.72
N SER A 204 -4.06 -14.30 1.00
CA SER A 204 -5.42 -14.75 0.66
C SER A 204 -6.26 -13.57 0.20
N LEU A 205 -6.96 -13.72 -0.92
CA LEU A 205 -7.90 -12.76 -1.47
C LEU A 205 -9.21 -13.46 -1.74
N VAL A 206 -10.33 -12.84 -1.39
CA VAL A 206 -11.67 -13.33 -1.75
C VAL A 206 -12.34 -12.26 -2.60
N LEU A 207 -12.80 -12.67 -3.77
CA LEU A 207 -13.59 -11.83 -4.67
C LEU A 207 -15.08 -11.94 -4.35
N GLN A 208 -15.85 -10.93 -4.71
CA GLN A 208 -17.30 -10.96 -4.57
C GLN A 208 -17.92 -12.01 -5.49
N ASP A 209 -17.45 -12.07 -6.73
CA ASP A 209 -17.86 -13.05 -7.73
C ASP A 209 -16.64 -13.85 -8.23
N PRO A 210 -16.77 -15.12 -8.64
CA PRO A 210 -15.64 -15.87 -9.17
C PRO A 210 -15.07 -15.24 -10.44
N ASN A 211 -13.75 -14.98 -10.48
CA ASN A 211 -13.02 -14.59 -11.69
C ASN A 211 -11.78 -15.49 -11.83
N PRO A 212 -11.79 -16.51 -12.70
CA PRO A 212 -10.68 -17.46 -12.86
C PRO A 212 -9.45 -16.87 -13.57
N LYS A 213 -9.51 -15.60 -13.99
CA LYS A 213 -8.42 -14.89 -14.69
C LYS A 213 -7.89 -13.71 -13.89
N TYR A 214 -8.23 -13.62 -12.60
CA TYR A 214 -7.83 -12.48 -11.76
C TYR A 214 -6.30 -12.34 -11.65
N ASP A 215 -5.54 -13.44 -11.65
CA ASP A 215 -4.07 -13.43 -11.69
C ASP A 215 -3.48 -12.71 -12.91
N LEU A 216 -4.23 -12.63 -14.01
CA LEU A 216 -3.83 -11.94 -15.24
C LEU A 216 -4.07 -10.42 -15.19
N THR A 217 -4.74 -9.92 -14.14
CA THR A 217 -5.11 -8.50 -14.01
C THR A 217 -3.97 -7.64 -13.44
N HIS A 218 -2.76 -8.16 -13.28
CA HIS A 218 -1.61 -7.40 -12.79
C HIS A 218 -1.22 -6.24 -13.73
N GLY A 219 -0.80 -5.09 -13.15
CA GLY A 219 -0.44 -3.90 -13.93
C GLY A 219 0.83 -4.09 -14.76
N ALA A 220 1.22 -3.10 -15.60
CA ALA A 220 2.34 -3.20 -16.55
C ALA A 220 3.69 -3.70 -16.00
N LYS A 221 3.93 -3.65 -14.68
CA LYS A 221 5.14 -4.19 -14.04
C LYS A 221 5.00 -5.65 -13.57
N GLY A 222 3.78 -6.15 -13.40
CA GLY A 222 3.45 -7.55 -13.10
C GLY A 222 4.04 -8.11 -11.80
N TRP A 223 3.71 -9.37 -11.48
CA TRP A 223 4.32 -10.15 -10.38
C TRP A 223 5.83 -10.36 -10.54
N ASN A 224 6.38 -10.05 -11.71
CA ASN A 224 7.80 -10.24 -12.06
C ASN A 224 8.57 -8.90 -12.15
N ALA A 225 8.04 -7.84 -11.56
CA ALA A 225 8.70 -6.55 -11.53
C ALA A 225 10.08 -6.67 -10.87
N LYS A 226 11.13 -6.48 -11.67
CA LYS A 226 12.53 -6.35 -11.22
C LYS A 226 13.08 -7.53 -10.38
N GLY A 227 12.47 -8.71 -10.39
CA GLY A 227 12.96 -9.88 -9.65
C GLY A 227 12.12 -10.26 -8.43
N VAL A 228 10.96 -9.63 -8.25
CA VAL A 228 9.87 -10.21 -7.47
C VAL A 228 9.50 -11.59 -8.06
N THR A 229 9.25 -12.58 -7.21
CA THR A 229 8.80 -13.92 -7.63
C THR A 229 7.63 -14.40 -6.78
N GLY A 230 6.91 -15.40 -7.28
CA GLY A 230 5.66 -15.90 -6.69
C GLY A 230 4.44 -15.54 -7.53
N GLY A 231 3.25 -15.79 -6.98
CA GLY A 231 2.00 -15.51 -7.66
C GLY A 231 0.80 -16.08 -6.91
N ILE A 232 -0.39 -15.65 -7.30
CA ILE A 232 -1.63 -16.15 -6.71
C ILE A 232 -2.22 -17.28 -7.56
N THR A 233 -2.86 -18.25 -6.91
CA THR A 233 -3.57 -19.37 -7.53
C THR A 233 -4.95 -19.54 -6.91
N THR A 234 -5.87 -20.15 -7.66
CA THR A 234 -7.23 -20.44 -7.20
C THR A 234 -7.56 -21.92 -7.38
N LYS A 235 -8.40 -22.48 -6.50
CA LYS A 235 -8.92 -23.85 -6.58
C LYS A 235 -10.45 -23.92 -6.71
N ASP A 236 -11.13 -22.79 -6.57
CA ASP A 236 -12.59 -22.68 -6.49
C ASP A 236 -13.18 -21.85 -7.66
N GLY A 237 -12.49 -21.86 -8.80
CA GLY A 237 -12.94 -21.16 -10.01
C GLY A 237 -12.70 -19.66 -9.98
N GLY A 238 -11.83 -19.17 -9.09
CA GLY A 238 -11.44 -17.77 -9.00
C GLY A 238 -12.21 -16.97 -7.95
N LEU A 239 -12.86 -17.63 -6.99
CA LEU A 239 -13.49 -16.95 -5.85
C LEU A 239 -12.45 -16.61 -4.79
N THR A 240 -11.59 -17.57 -4.46
CA THR A 240 -10.48 -17.41 -3.52
C THR A 240 -9.15 -17.55 -4.25
N TRP A 241 -8.24 -16.62 -3.99
CA TRP A 241 -6.90 -16.58 -4.52
C TRP A 241 -5.88 -16.62 -3.39
N THR A 242 -4.89 -17.51 -3.49
CA THR A 242 -3.87 -17.70 -2.45
C THR A 242 -2.47 -17.72 -3.04
N SER A 243 -1.47 -17.26 -2.30
CA SER A 243 -0.05 -17.45 -2.63
C SER A 243 0.64 -18.25 -1.54
N GLU A 244 1.53 -19.17 -1.94
CA GLU A 244 2.45 -19.83 -1.01
C GLU A 244 3.54 -18.87 -0.51
N GLY A 245 3.76 -17.77 -1.22
CA GLY A 245 4.77 -16.77 -0.89
C GLY A 245 5.00 -15.81 -2.06
N ILE A 246 5.18 -14.52 -1.76
CA ILE A 246 5.62 -13.51 -2.72
C ILE A 246 6.95 -12.97 -2.24
N GLN A 247 8.00 -13.28 -2.99
CA GLN A 247 9.38 -12.95 -2.64
C GLN A 247 9.74 -11.59 -3.22
N ILE A 248 10.25 -10.71 -2.37
CA ILE A 248 10.74 -9.39 -2.71
C ILE A 248 12.26 -9.39 -2.58
N PRO A 249 13.01 -9.13 -3.66
CA PRO A 249 14.47 -9.12 -3.58
C PRO A 249 14.95 -7.88 -2.81
N ALA A 250 16.17 -7.98 -2.29
CA ALA A 250 16.83 -6.86 -1.63
C ALA A 250 17.01 -5.69 -2.60
N HIS A 251 16.90 -4.47 -2.09
CA HIS A 251 17.04 -3.26 -2.90
C HIS A 251 17.77 -2.14 -2.16
N THR A 252 18.69 -1.49 -2.85
CA THR A 252 19.37 -0.29 -2.33
C THR A 252 18.77 0.98 -2.92
N PHE A 253 18.23 1.82 -2.05
CA PHE A 253 17.71 3.14 -2.39
C PHE A 253 18.82 4.20 -2.31
N VAL A 254 19.59 4.35 -3.39
CA VAL A 254 20.63 5.39 -3.53
C VAL A 254 20.11 6.66 -4.20
N ASP A 255 20.75 7.79 -3.90
CA ASP A 255 20.67 9.02 -4.70
C ASP A 255 21.10 8.72 -6.15
N ILE A 256 20.35 9.22 -7.13
CA ILE A 256 20.76 9.20 -8.55
C ILE A 256 21.30 10.58 -8.87
#